data_AF-A0A5E8H3H3-F1
#
_entry.id   AF-A0A5E8H3H3-F1
#
_cell.length_a   1.000
_cell.length_b   1.000
_cell.length_c   1.000
_cell.angle_alpha   90.00
_cell.angle_beta   90.00
_cell.angle_gamma   90.00
#
_symmetry.space_group_name_H-M   'P 1'
#
loop_
_entity.id
_entity.type
_entity.pdbx_description
1 polymer ?
#
loop_
_entity_poly.entity_id
_entity_poly.type
_entity_poly.pdbx_seq_one_letter_code
_entity_poly.pdbx_strand_id
1 'polypeptide(L)'
;MSDSADNTEKEMDVVTRLTRWAQIPLLIGLAIGMMLFLVTFVVDILVAVRTFEFMDRKKTILLILNLLDMVFIANLVIMVATNTYNSYRIRASAHGEDYILQGQMAYRRMKHRIVSTIIIISSIHVLSELLEYSQATALQVAALFGFHLILLATYVVTNVFESNER
;
A
#
# COMPACT_ATOMS: atom_id res chain seq x y z
N MET A 1 38.24 2.58 -26.28
CA MET A 1 37.78 2.33 -24.90
C MET A 1 37.24 3.58 -24.17
N SER A 2 37.26 4.79 -24.78
CA SER A 2 36.74 6.03 -24.15
C SER A 2 35.25 6.29 -24.41
N ASP A 3 34.70 5.82 -25.54
CA ASP A 3 33.30 6.07 -25.94
C ASP A 3 32.26 5.33 -25.09
N SER A 4 32.62 4.16 -24.54
CA SER A 4 31.70 3.34 -23.74
C SER A 4 31.44 3.92 -22.34
N ALA A 5 32.38 4.69 -21.79
CA ALA A 5 32.26 5.29 -20.47
C ALA A 5 31.37 6.55 -20.49
N ASP A 6 31.53 7.42 -21.49
CA ASP A 6 30.71 8.65 -21.65
C ASP A 6 29.23 8.36 -21.89
N ASN A 7 28.92 7.30 -22.66
CA ASN A 7 27.53 6.88 -22.87
C ASN A 7 26.89 6.33 -21.58
N THR A 8 27.66 5.61 -20.75
CA THR A 8 27.16 5.04 -19.48
C THR A 8 26.85 6.14 -18.46
N GLU A 9 27.68 7.19 -18.40
CA GLU A 9 27.43 8.36 -17.54
C GLU A 9 26.19 9.15 -17.99
N LYS A 10 26.05 9.39 -19.31
CA LYS A 10 24.85 10.06 -19.86
C LYS A 10 23.56 9.28 -19.62
N GLU A 11 23.58 7.97 -19.79
CA GLU A 11 22.40 7.12 -19.52
C GLU A 11 22.01 7.15 -18.04
N MET A 12 22.99 7.11 -17.12
CA MET A 12 22.77 7.23 -15.68
C MET A 12 22.14 8.59 -15.29
N ASP A 13 22.59 9.68 -15.90
CA ASP A 13 22.05 11.03 -15.69
C ASP A 13 20.62 11.19 -16.21
N VAL A 14 20.28 10.54 -17.33
CA VAL A 14 18.91 10.55 -17.86
C VAL A 14 17.99 9.76 -16.94
N VAL A 15 18.38 8.56 -16.51
CA VAL A 15 17.57 7.71 -15.61
C VAL A 15 17.32 8.40 -14.27
N THR A 16 18.33 9.04 -13.68
CA THR A 16 18.19 9.74 -12.39
C THR A 16 17.29 10.98 -12.49
N ARG A 17 17.37 11.74 -13.59
CA ARG A 17 16.48 12.89 -13.84
C ARG A 17 15.03 12.45 -14.07
N LEU A 18 14.79 11.43 -14.91
CA LEU A 18 13.45 10.89 -15.13
C LEU A 18 12.84 10.37 -13.83
N THR A 19 13.60 9.61 -13.04
CA THR A 19 13.13 9.07 -11.76
C THR A 19 12.71 10.19 -10.81
N ARG A 20 13.47 11.30 -10.76
CA ARG A 20 13.14 12.46 -9.90
C ARG A 20 11.86 13.18 -10.35
N TRP A 21 11.72 13.38 -11.66
CA TRP A 21 10.52 14.01 -12.21
C TRP A 21 9.28 13.14 -12.03
N ALA A 22 9.40 11.81 -12.09
CA ALA A 22 8.28 10.89 -11.86
C ALA A 22 7.75 10.89 -10.41
N GLN A 23 8.58 11.25 -9.42
CA GLN A 23 8.17 11.30 -8.01
C GLN A 23 7.15 12.42 -7.71
N ILE A 24 7.26 13.57 -8.40
CA ILE A 24 6.37 14.72 -8.21
C ILE A 24 4.91 14.44 -8.61
N PRO A 25 4.60 13.98 -9.85
CA PRO A 25 3.23 13.67 -10.24
C PRO A 25 2.66 12.50 -9.43
N LEU A 26 3.50 11.56 -8.99
CA LEU A 26 3.06 10.48 -8.11
C LEU A 26 2.58 11.02 -6.75
N LEU A 27 3.32 11.93 -6.13
CA LEU A 27 2.89 12.58 -4.88
C LEU A 27 1.60 13.37 -5.04
N ILE A 28 1.45 14.10 -6.15
CA ILE A 28 0.21 14.83 -6.47
C ILE A 28 -0.96 13.85 -6.64
N GLY A 29 -0.75 12.76 -7.39
CA GLY A 29 -1.74 11.70 -7.59
C GLY A 29 -2.18 11.07 -6.27
N LEU A 30 -1.23 10.75 -5.38
CA LEU A 30 -1.53 10.22 -4.04
C LEU A 30 -2.31 11.22 -3.19
N ALA A 31 -1.98 12.52 -3.26
CA ALA A 31 -2.71 13.56 -2.53
C ALA A 31 -4.16 13.70 -3.03
N ILE A 32 -4.37 13.70 -4.35
CA ILE A 32 -5.72 13.73 -4.95
C ILE A 32 -6.50 12.47 -4.55
N GLY A 33 -5.89 11.30 -4.66
CA GLY A 33 -6.51 10.02 -4.25
C GLY A 33 -6.90 10.04 -2.77
N MET A 34 -6.05 10.60 -1.90
CA MET A 34 -6.37 10.75 -0.47
C MET A 34 -7.56 11.68 -0.24
N MET A 35 -7.65 12.77 -1.01
CA MET A 35 -8.79 13.68 -0.90
C MET A 35 -10.10 13.02 -1.37
N LEU A 36 -10.05 12.21 -2.43
CA LEU A 36 -11.19 11.40 -2.87
C LEU A 36 -11.63 10.41 -1.79
N PHE A 37 -10.68 9.67 -1.19
CA PHE A 37 -11.00 8.75 -0.09
C PHE A 37 -11.66 9.46 1.09
N LEU A 38 -11.16 10.64 1.46
CA LEU A 38 -11.76 11.43 2.54
C LEU A 38 -13.21 11.82 2.23
N VAL A 39 -13.48 12.27 1.01
CA VAL A 39 -14.83 12.62 0.57
C VAL A 39 -15.75 11.39 0.61
N THR A 40 -15.33 10.27 0.02
CA THR A 40 -16.13 9.03 0.01
C THR A 40 -16.41 8.54 1.42
N PHE A 41 -15.40 8.54 2.31
CA PHE A 41 -15.56 8.15 3.71
C PHE A 41 -16.64 8.98 4.42
N VAL A 42 -16.64 10.30 4.23
CA VAL A 42 -17.64 11.18 4.83
C VAL A 42 -19.02 10.95 4.21
N VAL A 43 -19.09 10.73 2.89
CA VAL A 43 -20.35 10.43 2.19
C VAL A 43 -20.97 9.14 2.70
N ASP A 44 -20.20 8.07 2.84
CA ASP A 44 -20.69 6.77 3.33
C ASP A 44 -21.28 6.89 4.74
N ILE A 45 -20.63 7.65 5.63
CA ILE A 45 -21.16 7.94 6.97
C ILE A 45 -22.47 8.73 6.88
N LEU A 46 -22.52 9.78 6.06
CA LEU A 46 -23.72 10.61 5.91
C LEU A 46 -24.89 9.81 5.33
N VAL A 47 -24.63 8.93 4.36
CA VAL A 47 -25.63 8.04 3.77
C VAL A 47 -26.16 7.10 4.85
N ALA A 48 -25.30 6.42 5.59
CA ALA A 48 -25.70 5.50 6.65
C ALA A 48 -26.56 6.16 7.75
N VAL A 49 -26.24 7.40 8.11
CA VAL A 49 -27.04 8.19 9.05
C VAL A 49 -28.41 8.53 8.47
N ARG A 50 -28.48 8.92 7.19
CA ARG A 50 -29.75 9.27 6.52
C ARG A 50 -30.66 8.07 6.29
N THR A 51 -30.10 6.91 6.00
CA THR A 51 -30.84 5.68 5.69
C THR A 51 -31.17 4.85 6.93
N PHE A 52 -30.73 5.27 8.12
CA PHE A 52 -30.90 4.54 9.38
C PHE A 52 -30.36 3.10 9.32
N GLU A 53 -29.36 2.84 8.49
CA GLU A 53 -28.79 1.50 8.30
C GLU A 53 -28.14 0.95 9.58
N PHE A 54 -27.74 1.83 10.48
CA PHE A 54 -27.21 1.48 11.80
C PHE A 54 -28.24 0.82 12.73
N MET A 55 -29.53 0.81 12.38
CA MET A 55 -30.55 0.08 13.15
C MET A 55 -30.49 -1.43 12.90
N ASP A 56 -29.97 -1.86 11.74
CA ASP A 56 -29.73 -3.26 11.44
C ASP A 56 -28.30 -3.64 11.85
N ARG A 57 -28.17 -4.63 12.74
CA ARG A 57 -26.87 -5.09 13.24
C ARG A 57 -25.95 -5.58 12.11
N LYS A 58 -26.49 -6.27 11.11
CA LYS A 58 -25.67 -6.78 9.98
C LYS A 58 -25.17 -5.62 9.13
N LYS A 59 -26.05 -4.69 8.77
CA LYS A 59 -25.67 -3.51 7.98
C LYS A 59 -24.66 -2.61 8.71
N THR A 60 -24.80 -2.47 10.02
CA THR A 60 -23.84 -1.74 10.86
C THR A 60 -22.44 -2.35 10.78
N ILE A 61 -22.35 -3.69 10.87
CA ILE A 61 -21.06 -4.38 10.78
C ILE A 61 -20.44 -4.17 9.39
N LEU A 62 -21.22 -4.33 8.32
CA LEU A 62 -20.74 -4.11 6.95
C LEU A 62 -20.28 -2.67 6.71
N LEU A 63 -21.03 -1.68 7.21
CA LEU A 63 -20.63 -0.28 7.13
C LEU A 63 -19.28 -0.04 7.81
N ILE A 64 -19.12 -0.49 9.05
CA ILE A 64 -17.85 -0.35 9.79
C ILE A 64 -16.72 -1.02 9.03
N LEU A 65 -16.97 -2.19 8.43
CA LEU A 65 -15.97 -2.96 7.72
C LEU A 65 -15.50 -2.27 6.43
N ASN A 66 -16.43 -1.68 5.68
CA ASN A 66 -16.13 -0.85 4.52
C ASN A 66 -15.34 0.42 4.89
N LEU A 67 -15.77 1.13 5.94
CA LEU A 67 -15.05 2.31 6.44
C LEU A 67 -13.63 1.96 6.90
N LEU A 68 -13.48 0.81 7.55
CA LEU A 68 -12.20 0.31 8.03
C LEU A 68 -11.28 -0.04 6.85
N ASP A 69 -11.77 -0.68 5.79
CA ASP A 69 -11.01 -0.95 4.57
C ASP A 69 -10.45 0.34 3.95
N MET A 70 -11.29 1.37 3.78
CA MET A 70 -10.83 2.68 3.27
C MET A 70 -9.71 3.29 4.14
N VAL A 71 -9.81 3.19 5.47
CA VAL A 71 -8.78 3.68 6.40
C VAL A 71 -7.48 2.90 6.25
N PHE A 72 -7.54 1.58 6.06
CA PHE A 72 -6.32 0.81 5.84
C PHE A 72 -5.66 1.13 4.50
N ILE A 73 -6.43 1.32 3.42
CA ILE A 73 -5.90 1.77 2.14
C ILE A 73 -5.27 3.17 2.29
N ALA A 74 -5.93 4.08 3.00
CA ALA A 74 -5.40 5.40 3.31
C ALA A 74 -4.06 5.34 4.06
N ASN A 75 -3.94 4.46 5.06
CA ASN A 75 -2.70 4.25 5.80
C ASN A 75 -1.57 3.74 4.89
N LEU A 76 -1.88 2.84 3.94
CA LEU A 76 -0.94 2.39 2.93
C LEU A 76 -0.51 3.53 2.01
N VAL A 77 -1.45 4.35 1.55
CA VAL A 77 -1.18 5.54 0.72
C VAL A 77 -0.25 6.51 1.46
N ILE A 78 -0.53 6.83 2.73
CA ILE A 78 0.32 7.72 3.54
C ILE A 78 1.73 7.13 3.70
N MET A 79 1.83 5.83 3.95
CA MET A 79 3.10 5.15 4.06
C MET A 79 3.92 5.28 2.77
N VAL A 80 3.29 5.01 1.61
CA VAL A 80 3.93 5.14 0.30
C VAL A 80 4.30 6.58 0.00
N ALA A 81 3.40 7.54 0.24
CA ALA A 81 3.65 8.98 0.05
C ALA A 81 4.85 9.46 0.86
N THR A 82 4.92 9.08 2.14
CA THR A 82 6.02 9.44 3.05
C THR A 82 7.35 8.87 2.54
N ASN A 83 7.35 7.63 2.06
CA ASN A 83 8.55 7.01 1.49
C ASN A 83 8.98 7.68 0.18
N THR A 84 8.03 8.03 -0.70
CA THR A 84 8.30 8.77 -1.94
C THR A 84 8.90 10.15 -1.64
N TYR A 85 8.31 10.89 -0.70
CA TYR A 85 8.80 12.21 -0.29
C TYR A 85 10.20 12.15 0.32
N ASN A 86 10.46 11.18 1.20
CA ASN A 86 11.78 10.99 1.79
C ASN A 86 12.82 10.61 0.73
N SER A 87 12.47 9.76 -0.24
CA SER A 87 13.36 9.40 -1.36
C SER A 87 13.69 10.61 -2.24
N TYR A 88 12.72 11.46 -2.53
CA TYR A 88 12.93 12.72 -3.27
C TYR A 88 13.90 13.65 -2.52
N ARG A 89 13.68 13.86 -1.21
CA ARG A 89 14.53 14.71 -0.37
C ARG A 89 15.96 14.18 -0.21
N ILE A 90 16.12 12.90 0.05
CA ILE A 90 17.44 12.26 0.22
C ILE A 90 18.23 12.41 -1.10
N ARG A 91 17.63 12.16 -2.27
CA ARG A 91 18.29 12.35 -3.58
C ARG A 91 18.59 13.81 -3.93
N ALA A 92 17.90 14.77 -3.30
CA ALA A 92 18.15 16.18 -3.48
C ALA A 92 19.30 16.72 -2.61
N SER A 93 19.67 16.01 -1.54
CA SER A 93 20.63 16.49 -0.52
C SER A 93 21.86 15.60 -0.31
N ALA A 94 21.81 14.33 -0.71
CA ALA A 94 22.87 13.37 -0.44
C ALA A 94 23.90 13.24 -1.58
N HIS A 95 25.17 13.15 -1.21
CA HIS A 95 26.31 12.85 -2.09
C HIS A 95 27.10 11.66 -1.49
N GLY A 96 27.62 10.73 -2.31
CA GLY A 96 28.51 9.65 -1.85
C GLY A 96 27.85 8.40 -1.25
N GLU A 97 28.60 7.60 -0.49
CA GLU A 97 28.19 6.28 0.06
C GLU A 97 27.02 6.32 1.07
N ASP A 98 26.88 7.42 1.83
CA ASP A 98 25.80 7.58 2.82
C ASP A 98 24.40 7.53 2.18
N TYR A 99 24.28 7.94 0.92
CA TYR A 99 23.04 7.85 0.14
C TYR A 99 22.60 6.39 -0.08
N ILE A 100 23.55 5.50 -0.41
CA ILE A 100 23.26 4.10 -0.73
C ILE A 100 22.84 3.35 0.54
N LEU A 101 23.54 3.56 1.65
CA LEU A 101 23.23 2.91 2.93
C LEU A 101 21.85 3.32 3.47
N GLN A 102 21.52 4.62 3.41
CA GLN A 102 20.21 5.12 3.84
C GLN A 102 19.07 4.60 2.96
N GLY A 103 19.29 4.51 1.64
CA GLY A 103 18.33 3.94 0.69
C GLY A 103 18.02 2.46 0.95
N GLN A 104 19.05 1.64 1.17
CA GLN A 104 18.88 0.21 1.47
C GLN A 104 18.12 -0.03 2.78
N MET A 105 18.45 0.73 3.84
CA MET A 105 17.75 0.60 5.12
C MET A 105 16.29 1.07 5.05
N ALA A 106 15.99 2.14 4.31
CA ALA A 106 14.64 2.62 4.11
C ALA A 106 13.78 1.61 3.32
N TYR A 107 14.35 1.02 2.27
CA TYR A 107 13.68 -0.04 1.49
C TYR A 107 13.35 -1.26 2.35
N ARG A 108 14.30 -1.72 3.18
CA ARG A 108 14.11 -2.89 4.05
C ARG A 108 13.01 -2.67 5.10
N ARG A 109 12.92 -1.47 5.69
CA ARG A 109 11.83 -1.11 6.62
C ARG A 109 10.48 -1.00 5.93
N MET A 110 10.45 -0.51 4.69
CA MET A 110 9.23 -0.40 3.90
C MET A 110 8.68 -1.78 3.52
N LYS A 111 9.55 -2.71 3.10
CA LYS A 111 9.16 -4.04 2.62
C LYS A 111 8.23 -4.78 3.61
N HIS A 112 8.66 -4.95 4.86
CA HIS A 112 7.87 -5.70 5.85
C HIS A 112 6.57 -4.99 6.23
N ARG A 113 6.60 -3.65 6.36
CA ARG A 113 5.42 -2.86 6.73
C ARG A 113 4.33 -2.90 5.66
N ILE A 114 4.70 -2.85 4.38
CA ILE A 114 3.75 -2.97 3.27
C ILE A 114 3.10 -4.36 3.28
N VAL A 115 3.91 -5.43 3.32
CA VAL A 115 3.39 -6.80 3.26
C VAL A 115 2.47 -7.10 4.44
N SER A 116 2.83 -6.70 5.65
CA SER A 116 1.97 -6.85 6.84
C SER A 116 0.64 -6.10 6.70
N THR A 117 0.66 -4.87 6.16
CA THR A 117 -0.56 -4.07 5.96
C THR A 117 -1.49 -4.71 4.92
N ILE A 118 -0.93 -5.21 3.81
CA ILE A 118 -1.70 -5.90 2.77
C ILE A 118 -2.38 -7.16 3.32
N ILE A 119 -1.69 -7.95 4.15
CA ILE A 119 -2.28 -9.15 4.77
C ILE A 119 -3.45 -8.77 5.68
N ILE A 120 -3.28 -7.74 6.52
CA ILE A 120 -4.35 -7.28 7.42
C ILE A 120 -5.58 -6.84 6.60
N ILE A 121 -5.40 -6.02 5.57
CA ILE A 121 -6.46 -5.59 4.65
C ILE A 121 -7.18 -6.81 4.05
N SER A 122 -6.41 -7.77 3.55
CA SER A 122 -6.97 -8.99 2.97
C SER A 122 -7.77 -9.80 3.99
N SER A 123 -7.33 -9.91 5.26
CA SER A 123 -8.08 -10.61 6.32
C SER A 123 -9.44 -9.96 6.58
N ILE A 124 -9.48 -8.63 6.62
CA ILE A 124 -10.70 -7.83 6.84
C ILE A 124 -11.69 -8.07 5.70
N HIS A 125 -11.20 -8.04 4.46
CA HIS A 125 -12.04 -8.23 3.28
C HIS A 125 -12.65 -9.64 3.23
N VAL A 126 -11.86 -10.68 3.56
CA VAL A 126 -12.35 -12.06 3.67
C VAL A 126 -13.45 -12.18 4.73
N LEU A 127 -13.28 -11.53 5.88
CA LEU A 127 -14.30 -11.50 6.94
C LEU A 127 -15.58 -10.81 6.48
N SER A 128 -15.49 -9.74 5.67
CA SER A 128 -16.64 -9.02 5.12
C SER A 128 -17.49 -9.92 4.24
N GLU A 129 -16.84 -10.54 3.26
CA GLU A 129 -17.50 -11.41 2.28
C GLU A 129 -18.11 -12.66 2.93
N LEU A 130 -17.46 -13.18 3.99
CA LEU A 130 -18.03 -14.27 4.80
C LEU A 130 -19.29 -13.85 5.58
N LEU A 131 -19.39 -12.59 6.01
CA LEU A 131 -20.58 -12.09 6.72
C LEU A 131 -21.72 -11.74 5.76
N GLU A 132 -21.40 -11.46 4.50
CA GLU A 132 -22.35 -11.12 3.44
C GLU A 132 -22.88 -12.34 2.67
N TYR A 133 -22.78 -13.56 3.26
CA TYR A 133 -23.09 -14.91 2.74
C TYR A 133 -24.40 -15.08 1.91
N SER A 134 -25.25 -14.06 1.87
CA SER A 134 -26.43 -13.91 0.99
C SER A 134 -26.10 -13.61 -0.48
N GLN A 135 -24.94 -13.02 -0.81
CA GLN A 135 -24.66 -12.50 -2.16
C GLN A 135 -23.47 -13.20 -2.84
N ALA A 136 -22.58 -13.82 -2.07
CA ALA A 136 -21.37 -14.45 -2.58
C ALA A 136 -21.57 -15.94 -2.90
N THR A 137 -21.07 -16.39 -4.06
CA THR A 137 -21.08 -17.81 -4.43
C THR A 137 -20.04 -18.56 -3.58
N ALA A 138 -20.32 -19.80 -3.16
CA ALA A 138 -19.36 -20.62 -2.38
C ALA A 138 -17.96 -20.69 -3.01
N LEU A 139 -17.88 -20.70 -4.35
CA LEU A 139 -16.62 -20.65 -5.09
C LEU A 139 -15.86 -19.32 -4.90
N GLN A 140 -16.55 -18.18 -4.87
CA GLN A 140 -15.95 -16.87 -4.66
C GLN A 140 -15.37 -16.77 -3.24
N VAL A 141 -16.14 -17.17 -2.23
CA VAL A 141 -15.68 -17.18 -0.83
C VAL A 141 -14.47 -18.12 -0.68
N ALA A 142 -14.51 -19.31 -1.27
CA ALA A 142 -13.39 -20.25 -1.25
C ALA A 142 -12.14 -19.69 -1.97
N ALA A 143 -12.32 -19.03 -3.12
CA ALA A 143 -11.22 -18.39 -3.85
C ALA A 143 -10.59 -17.25 -3.04
N LEU A 144 -11.41 -16.43 -2.38
CA LEU A 144 -10.95 -15.32 -1.55
C LEU A 144 -10.17 -15.81 -0.33
N PHE A 145 -10.69 -16.83 0.35
CA PHE A 145 -10.00 -17.49 1.46
C PHE A 145 -8.69 -18.15 1.00
N GLY A 146 -8.70 -18.82 -0.16
CA GLY A 146 -7.51 -19.40 -0.77
C GLY A 146 -6.45 -18.35 -1.10
N PHE A 147 -6.83 -17.23 -1.69
CA PHE A 147 -5.94 -16.10 -1.95
C PHE A 147 -5.31 -15.56 -0.66
N HIS A 148 -6.12 -15.39 0.40
CA HIS A 148 -5.61 -14.92 1.69
C HIS A 148 -4.60 -15.89 2.32
N LEU A 149 -4.86 -17.20 2.24
CA LEU A 149 -3.90 -18.21 2.69
C LEU A 149 -2.59 -18.17 1.90
N ILE A 150 -2.64 -17.94 0.58
CA ILE A 150 -1.44 -17.79 -0.25
C ILE A 150 -0.62 -16.56 0.19
N LEU A 151 -1.27 -15.43 0.44
CA LEU A 151 -0.60 -14.22 0.95
C LEU A 151 0.06 -14.48 2.31
N LEU A 152 -0.67 -15.13 3.23
CA LEU A 152 -0.15 -15.47 4.56
C LEU A 152 1.04 -16.43 4.47
N ALA A 153 0.92 -17.49 3.67
CA ALA A 153 1.99 -18.46 3.45
C ALA A 153 3.24 -17.79 2.86
N THR A 154 3.07 -16.94 1.84
CA THR A 154 4.18 -16.20 1.22
C THR A 154 4.90 -15.33 2.25
N TYR A 155 4.16 -14.65 3.12
CA TYR A 155 4.75 -13.82 4.17
C TYR A 155 5.49 -14.63 5.23
N VAL A 156 4.90 -15.71 5.73
CA VAL A 156 5.54 -16.59 6.71
C VAL A 156 6.82 -17.16 6.13
N VAL A 157 6.79 -17.69 4.91
CA VAL A 157 7.96 -18.22 4.22
C VAL A 157 9.04 -17.15 4.13
N THR A 158 8.73 -15.99 3.56
CA THR A 158 9.71 -14.90 3.39
C THR A 158 10.30 -14.43 4.73
N ASN A 159 9.47 -14.31 5.77
CA ASN A 159 9.90 -13.84 7.08
C ASN A 159 10.73 -14.89 7.85
N VAL A 160 10.39 -16.17 7.72
CA VAL A 160 11.16 -17.29 8.30
C VAL A 160 12.54 -17.39 7.66
N PHE A 161 12.63 -17.24 6.33
CA PHE A 161 13.92 -17.18 5.63
C PHE A 161 14.76 -16.00 6.10
N GLU A 162 14.18 -14.80 6.23
CA GLU A 162 14.90 -13.62 6.74
C GLU A 162 15.29 -13.73 8.22
N SER A 163 14.61 -14.55 9.02
CA SER A 163 15.01 -14.81 10.41
C SER A 163 16.11 -15.86 10.53
N ASN A 164 16.25 -16.75 9.55
CA ASN A 164 17.27 -17.81 9.53
C ASN A 164 18.63 -17.31 9.02
N GLU A 165 18.66 -16.16 8.33
CA GLU A 165 19.88 -15.49 7.86
C GLU A 165 20.42 -14.42 8.82
N ARG A 166 19.89 -14.33 10.06
CA ARG A 166 20.41 -13.47 11.13
C ARG A 166 20.98 -14.29 12.27
#